data_AF-A0A6N9UTM9-F1
#
_entry.id   AF-A0A6N9UTM9-F1
#
_cell.length_a   1.000
_cell.length_b   1.000
_cell.length_c   1.000
_cell.angle_alpha   90.00
_cell.angle_beta   90.00
_cell.angle_gamma   90.00
#
_symmetry.space_group_name_H-M   'P 1'
#
loop_
_entity.id
_entity.type
_entity.pdbx_description
1 polymer ?
#
loop_
_entity_poly.entity_id
_entity_poly.type
_entity_poly.pdbx_seq_one_letter_code
_entity_poly.pdbx_strand_id
1 'polypeptide(L)' 'MLVAAAVCPCPPLLVPEVASGAAPELDAARAACTDALGVLAASRPDRLVLVGPADAAGPVVHPQGAR' A
#
# COMPACT_ATOMS: atom_id res chain seq x y z
N MET A 1 11.11 5.92 -15.59
CA MET A 1 9.78 6.29 -16.11
C MET A 1 8.73 5.78 -15.14
N LEU A 2 7.69 6.56 -14.83
CA LEU A 2 6.56 6.08 -14.03
C LEU A 2 5.55 5.41 -14.96
N VAL A 3 5.26 4.13 -14.73
CA VAL A 3 4.38 3.33 -15.60
C VAL A 3 2.96 3.21 -15.04
N ALA A 4 2.79 3.33 -13.72
CA ALA A 4 1.51 3.35 -13.02
C ALA A 4 1.68 3.94 -11.62
N ALA A 5 0.58 4.39 -11.01
CA ALA A 5 0.53 4.93 -9.64
C ALA A 5 -0.79 4.55 -8.96
N ALA A 6 -0.76 4.31 -7.65
CA ALA A 6 -1.95 4.12 -6.82
C ALA A 6 -1.80 4.90 -5.51
N VAL A 7 -2.92 5.27 -4.91
CA VAL A 7 -2.97 5.92 -3.60
C VAL A 7 -3.91 5.12 -2.71
N CYS A 8 -3.42 4.73 -1.54
CA CYS A 8 -4.18 4.01 -0.53
C CYS A 8 -4.30 4.91 0.72
N PRO A 9 -5.38 4.78 1.52
CA PRO A 9 -5.53 5.52 2.77
C PRO A 9 -4.47 5.09 3.80
N CYS A 10 -4.29 5.92 4.83
CA CYS A 10 -3.31 5.70 5.90
C CYS A 10 -3.46 4.28 6.51
N PRO A 11 -2.36 3.55 6.78
CA PRO A 11 -2.39 2.14 7.19
C PRO A 11 -3.33 1.71 8.33
N PRO A 12 -3.62 2.47 9.41
CA PRO A 12 -4.61 2.03 10.40
C PRO A 12 -5.99 1.74 9.77
N LEU A 13 -6.27 2.40 8.62
CA LEU A 13 -7.36 2.15 7.69
C LEU A 13 -7.48 0.70 7.16
N LEU A 14 -6.32 0.13 6.89
CA LEU A 14 -6.14 -1.07 6.06
C LEU A 14 -5.76 -2.30 6.89
N VAL A 15 -5.36 -2.09 8.14
CA VAL A 15 -4.99 -3.15 9.09
C VAL A 15 -6.22 -3.48 9.94
N PRO A 16 -6.95 -4.57 9.65
CA PRO A 16 -8.21 -4.87 10.34
C PRO A 16 -8.07 -4.99 11.86
N GLU A 17 -6.91 -5.43 12.34
CA GLU A 17 -6.60 -5.54 13.77
C GLU A 17 -6.56 -4.17 14.48
N VAL A 18 -6.35 -3.09 13.72
CA VAL A 18 -6.23 -1.70 14.24
C VAL A 18 -7.56 -0.93 14.11
N ALA A 19 -8.51 -1.42 13.31
CA ALA A 19 -9.74 -0.70 12.93
C ALA A 19 -10.83 -0.58 14.03
N SER A 20 -10.52 -0.90 15.29
CA SER A 20 -11.37 -0.72 16.49
C SER A 20 -12.88 -0.98 16.29
N GLY A 21 -13.24 -2.12 15.70
CA GLY A 21 -14.63 -2.54 15.52
C GLY A 21 -15.32 -2.04 14.23
N ALA A 22 -14.71 -1.14 13.46
CA ALA A 22 -15.19 -0.67 12.16
C ALA A 22 -14.64 -1.50 10.97
N ALA A 23 -14.22 -2.74 11.24
CA ALA A 23 -13.54 -3.57 10.26
C ALA A 23 -14.41 -3.92 9.04
N PRO A 24 -15.70 -4.29 9.20
CA PRO A 24 -16.59 -4.56 8.05
C PRO A 24 -16.83 -3.33 7.19
N GLU A 25 -17.00 -2.16 7.78
CA GLU A 25 -17.22 -0.89 7.09
C GLU A 25 -16.03 -0.53 6.19
N LEU A 26 -14.82 -0.98 6.56
CA LEU A 26 -13.60 -0.76 5.82
C LEU A 26 -13.27 -1.87 4.79
N ASP A 27 -14.09 -2.93 4.68
CA ASP A 27 -13.85 -4.03 3.72
C ASP A 27 -13.79 -3.53 2.28
N ALA A 28 -14.71 -2.66 1.88
CA ALA A 28 -14.75 -2.11 0.53
C ALA A 28 -13.51 -1.27 0.20
N ALA A 29 -13.03 -0.49 1.17
CA ALA A 29 -11.80 0.30 1.01
C ALA A 29 -10.57 -0.61 0.87
N ARG A 30 -10.49 -1.69 1.67
CA ARG A 30 -9.41 -2.68 1.58
C ARG A 30 -9.43 -3.40 0.24
N ALA A 31 -10.59 -3.85 -0.22
CA ALA A 31 -10.76 -4.48 -1.53
C ALA A 31 -10.29 -3.55 -2.66
N ALA A 32 -10.71 -2.28 -2.65
CA ALA A 32 -10.29 -1.30 -3.64
C ALA A 32 -8.76 -1.07 -3.63
N CYS A 33 -8.13 -1.09 -2.45
CA CYS A 33 -6.67 -0.99 -2.35
C CYS A 33 -5.96 -2.21 -2.91
N THR A 34 -6.48 -3.42 -2.66
CA THR A 34 -5.96 -4.66 -3.25
C THR A 34 -6.08 -4.64 -4.77
N ASP A 35 -7.21 -4.18 -5.32
CA ASP A 35 -7.41 -4.06 -6.76
C ASP A 35 -6.43 -3.05 -7.39
N ALA A 36 -6.25 -1.90 -6.75
CA ALA A 36 -5.30 -0.88 -7.20
C ALA A 36 -3.84 -1.41 -7.22
N LEU A 37 -3.45 -2.17 -6.19
CA LEU A 37 -2.15 -2.85 -6.15
C LEU A 37 -2.03 -3.94 -7.23
N GLY A 38 -3.12 -4.63 -7.55
CA GLY A 38 -3.18 -5.59 -8.66
C GLY A 38 -2.90 -4.93 -10.01
N VAL A 39 -3.48 -3.75 -10.27
CA VAL A 39 -3.21 -2.96 -11.47
C VAL A 39 -1.74 -2.50 -11.53
N LEU A 40 -1.20 -2.03 -10.41
CA LEU A 40 0.23 -1.68 -10.31
C LEU A 40 1.12 -2.88 -10.65
N ALA A 41 0.86 -4.05 -10.07
CA ALA A 41 1.64 -5.26 -10.32
C ALA A 41 1.54 -5.72 -11.78
N ALA A 42 0.36 -5.60 -12.40
CA ALA A 42 0.15 -5.93 -13.81
C ALA A 42 0.98 -5.05 -14.76
N SER A 43 1.35 -3.84 -14.36
CA SER A 43 2.24 -2.96 -15.14
C SER A 43 3.70 -3.43 -15.18
N ARG A 44 4.06 -4.47 -14.40
CA ARG A 44 5.40 -5.06 -14.30
C ARG A 44 6.53 -4.03 -14.15
N PRO A 45 6.47 -3.16 -13.12
CA PRO A 45 7.51 -2.17 -12.92
C PRO A 45 8.82 -2.84 -12.46
N ASP A 46 9.96 -2.37 -12.96
CA ASP A 46 11.29 -2.82 -12.49
C ASP A 46 11.59 -2.36 -11.05
N ARG A 47 10.89 -1.31 -10.59
CA ARG A 47 11.07 -0.66 -9.29
C ARG A 47 9.73 -0.23 -8.74
N LEU A 48 9.47 -0.54 -7.47
CA LEU A 48 8.34 0.00 -6.71
C LEU A 48 8.85 1.03 -5.70
N VAL A 49 8.25 2.22 -5.69
CA VAL A 49 8.57 3.29 -4.74
C VAL A 49 7.33 3.57 -3.90
N LEU A 50 7.45 3.47 -2.58
CA LEU A 50 6.42 3.88 -1.63
C LEU A 50 6.75 5.26 -1.08
N VAL A 51 5.74 6.12 -0.99
CA VAL A 51 5.85 7.44 -0.37
C VAL A 51 4.85 7.50 0.76
N GLY A 52 5.33 7.79 1.96
CA GLY A 52 4.51 7.80 3.16
C GLY A 52 5.28 8.33 4.37
N PRO A 53 4.60 8.44 5.53
CA PRO A 53 5.25 8.80 6.77
C PRO A 53 6.36 7.80 7.11
N ALA A 54 7.49 8.30 7.59
CA ALA A 54 8.64 7.51 7.99
C ALA A 54 9.23 8.10 9.28
N ASP A 55 9.75 7.23 10.15
CA ASP A 55 10.34 7.64 11.43
C ASP A 55 11.72 8.29 11.27
N ALA A 56 12.38 8.07 10.12
CA ALA A 56 13.71 8.58 9.81
C ALA A 56 13.73 9.32 8.47
N ALA A 57 14.69 10.24 8.34
CA ALA A 57 14.93 10.96 7.10
C ALA A 57 15.65 10.07 6.07
N GLY A 58 15.20 10.15 4.82
CA GLY A 58 15.82 9.47 3.68
C GLY A 58 15.12 8.18 3.25
N PRO A 59 15.52 7.61 2.10
CA PRO A 59 14.90 6.41 1.57
C PRO A 59 15.30 5.16 2.36
N VAL A 60 14.31 4.32 2.64
CA VAL A 60 14.53 2.96 3.13
C VAL A 60 14.42 1.99 1.96
N VAL A 61 15.41 1.10 1.81
CA VAL A 61 15.43 0.09 0.74
C VAL A 61 15.02 -1.25 1.30
N HIS A 62 13.97 -1.83 0.73
CA HIS A 62 13.53 -3.19 1.05
C HIS A 62 13.97 -4.14 -0.08
N PRO A 63 14.68 -5.24 0.22
CA PRO A 63 14.99 -6.24 -0.79
C PRO A 63 13.71 -6.94 -1.25
N GLN A 64 13.74 -7.49 -2.46
CA GLN A 64 12.64 -8.31 -2.97
C GLN A 64 12.39 -9.48 -2.01
N GLY A 65 11.12 -9.67 -1.63
CA GLY A 65 10.71 -10.74 -0.70
C GLY A 65 10.90 -10.43 0.78
N ALA A 66 11.21 -9.17 1.16
CA ALA A 66 11.15 -8.74 2.55
C ALA A 66 9.76 -8.99 3.18
N ARG A 67 9.74 -9.35 4.46
CA ARG A 67 8.53 -9.62 5.27
C ARG A 67 8.33 -8.56 6.33
#